data_AF-A0AB38ZAG8-F1
#
_entry.id   AF-A0AB38ZAG8-F1
#
_cell.length_a   1.000
_cell.length_b   1.000
_cell.length_c   1.000
_cell.angle_alpha   90.00
_cell.angle_beta   90.00
_cell.angle_gamma   90.00
#
_symmetry.space_group_name_H-M   'P 1'
#
loop_
_entity.id
_entity.type
_entity.pdbx_description
1 polymer ?
#
loop_
_entity_poly.entity_id
_entity_poly.type
_entity_poly.pdbx_seq_one_letter_code
_entity_poly.pdbx_strand_id
1 'polypeptide(L)'
;MTDISIAVSKGIEEVVLDFQAHPHNYFTEEDVRWRLLREIGNILALNGTEQFTFLNGVTSIIHTEYPTPFRCSMIDRQFKLLDVSDIKGQRGHFDIVILNRKAASQCEFEVLRSQDYKTLCENLKSGKIPLPVLDYAIELKLFRDLAHRNRTESAKQQAEYAVQAIRKLEATVQANDYYPKPFADHGIVLLFDNSELASTSNIEIAQNKFWDRFKELVDWNSLSPRLSCIWASPRKKEEFQGQRTIE
;
A
#
# COMPACT_ATOMS: atom_id res chain seq x y z
N MET A 1 -15.67 14.43 -0.44
CA MET A 1 -14.69 13.64 0.32
C MET A 1 -15.49 12.79 1.30
N THR A 2 -15.42 11.46 1.19
CA THR A 2 -16.16 10.53 2.06
C THR A 2 -15.54 10.50 3.46
N ASP A 3 -16.27 10.05 4.49
CA ASP A 3 -15.72 9.85 5.84
C ASP A 3 -14.47 8.97 5.83
N ILE A 4 -14.42 7.97 4.94
CA ILE A 4 -13.27 7.08 4.78
C ILE A 4 -12.05 7.85 4.26
N SER A 5 -12.21 8.64 3.21
CA SER A 5 -11.09 9.43 2.67
C SER A 5 -10.54 10.44 3.67
N ILE A 6 -11.42 11.02 4.52
CA ILE A 6 -11.02 11.90 5.62
C ILE A 6 -10.23 11.11 6.67
N ALA A 7 -10.73 9.93 7.07
CA ALA A 7 -10.07 9.08 8.06
C ALA A 7 -8.67 8.62 7.60
N VAL A 8 -8.53 8.23 6.34
CA VAL A 8 -7.22 7.87 5.75
C VAL A 8 -6.28 9.06 5.72
N SER A 9 -6.72 10.18 5.15
CA SER A 9 -5.89 11.37 4.99
C SER A 9 -5.39 11.89 6.35
N LYS A 10 -6.29 12.02 7.32
CA LYS A 10 -5.95 12.47 8.67
C LYS A 10 -5.09 11.44 9.41
N GLY A 11 -5.42 10.15 9.31
CA GLY A 11 -4.63 9.10 9.94
C GLY A 11 -3.18 9.09 9.45
N ILE A 12 -2.98 9.24 8.13
CA ILE A 12 -1.64 9.39 7.53
C ILE A 12 -0.95 10.65 8.03
N GLU A 13 -1.64 11.79 8.05
CA GLU A 13 -1.08 13.05 8.53
C GLU A 13 -0.60 12.95 9.97
N GLU A 14 -1.43 12.39 10.87
CA GLU A 14 -1.08 12.18 12.29
C GLU A 14 0.13 11.25 12.45
N VAL A 15 0.20 10.14 11.69
CA VAL A 15 1.36 9.23 11.75
C VAL A 15 2.63 9.89 11.21
N VAL A 16 2.53 10.67 10.13
CA VAL A 16 3.67 11.39 9.56
C VAL A 16 4.19 12.44 10.55
N LEU A 17 3.30 13.22 11.17
CA LEU A 17 3.67 14.22 12.18
C LEU A 17 4.31 13.56 13.41
N ASP A 18 3.73 12.47 13.91
CA ASP A 18 4.28 11.71 15.03
C ASP A 18 5.65 11.10 14.71
N PHE A 19 5.81 10.52 13.51
CA PHE A 19 7.08 10.00 13.04
C PHE A 19 8.15 11.10 12.93
N GLN A 20 7.78 12.29 12.46
CA GLN A 20 8.69 13.42 12.36
C GLN A 20 9.15 13.93 13.73
N ALA A 21 8.23 14.00 14.70
CA ALA A 21 8.53 14.42 16.06
C ALA A 21 9.31 13.35 16.85
N HIS A 22 9.01 12.07 16.63
CA HIS A 22 9.48 10.95 17.44
C HIS A 22 9.94 9.74 16.60
N PRO A 23 10.92 9.91 15.68
CA PRO A 23 11.31 8.85 14.75
C PRO A 23 11.95 7.63 15.44
N HIS A 24 12.39 7.78 16.69
CA HIS A 24 12.97 6.71 17.52
C HIS A 24 11.92 5.73 18.08
N ASN A 25 10.64 6.04 17.96
CA ASN A 25 9.55 5.13 18.35
C ASN A 25 9.27 4.04 17.30
N TYR A 26 9.87 4.14 16.10
CA TYR A 26 9.59 3.29 14.96
C TYR A 26 10.81 2.43 14.60
N PHE A 27 10.83 1.19 15.10
CA PHE A 27 11.94 0.25 14.90
C PHE A 27 11.74 -0.65 13.69
N THR A 28 10.50 -0.81 13.22
CA THR A 28 10.07 -1.75 12.19
C THR A 28 8.89 -1.18 11.39
N GLU A 29 8.65 -1.75 10.20
CA GLU A 29 7.45 -1.43 9.41
C GLU A 29 6.15 -1.72 10.18
N GLU A 30 6.19 -2.72 11.06
CA GLU A 30 5.09 -3.12 11.93
C GLU A 30 4.68 -1.99 12.89
N ASP A 31 5.65 -1.26 13.46
CA ASP A 31 5.36 -0.13 14.36
C ASP A 31 4.58 0.98 13.66
N VAL A 32 4.97 1.29 12.41
CA VAL A 32 4.28 2.26 11.56
C VAL A 32 2.87 1.75 11.24
N ARG A 33 2.75 0.46 10.89
CA ARG A 33 1.48 -0.18 10.55
C ARG A 33 0.48 -0.11 11.71
N TRP A 34 0.89 -0.49 12.92
CA TRP A 34 0.02 -0.43 14.10
C TRP A 34 -0.39 1.00 14.43
N ARG A 35 0.54 1.95 14.33
CA ARG A 35 0.21 3.36 14.54
C ARG A 35 -0.85 3.83 13.54
N LEU A 36 -0.64 3.56 12.26
CA LEU A 36 -1.55 3.98 11.19
C LEU A 36 -2.93 3.32 11.33
N LEU A 37 -2.96 2.02 11.61
CA LEU A 37 -4.20 1.28 11.87
C LEU A 37 -4.99 1.91 13.02
N ARG A 38 -4.31 2.28 14.10
CA ARG A 38 -4.92 2.93 15.26
C ARG A 38 -5.50 4.29 14.92
N GLU A 39 -4.74 5.16 14.25
CA GLU A 39 -5.22 6.52 13.94
C GLU A 39 -6.41 6.49 12.97
N ILE A 40 -6.33 5.68 11.91
CA ILE A 40 -7.46 5.52 10.99
C ILE A 40 -8.67 4.92 11.72
N GLY A 41 -8.46 3.86 12.51
CA GLY A 41 -9.51 3.17 13.27
C GLY A 41 -10.22 4.08 14.28
N ASN A 42 -9.47 4.93 15.00
CA ASN A 42 -10.03 5.90 15.93
C ASN A 42 -10.96 6.89 15.23
N ILE A 43 -10.54 7.43 14.08
CA ILE A 43 -11.35 8.38 13.32
C ILE A 43 -12.61 7.71 12.78
N LEU A 44 -12.50 6.49 12.25
CA LEU A 44 -13.65 5.72 11.78
C LEU A 44 -14.64 5.41 12.90
N ALA A 45 -14.15 5.08 14.10
CA ALA A 45 -14.96 4.79 15.28
C ALA A 45 -15.72 6.02 15.79
N LEU A 46 -15.08 7.20 15.78
CA LEU A 46 -15.75 8.46 16.10
C LEU A 46 -16.91 8.76 15.15
N ASN A 47 -16.81 8.29 13.90
CA ASN A 47 -17.84 8.46 12.87
C ASN A 47 -18.84 7.28 12.82
N GLY A 48 -18.67 6.22 13.60
CA GLY A 48 -19.52 5.01 13.55
C GLY A 48 -19.41 4.23 12.23
N THR A 49 -18.23 4.27 11.61
CA THR A 49 -17.96 3.67 10.28
C THR A 49 -16.88 2.59 10.32
N GLU A 50 -16.38 2.25 11.51
CA GLU A 50 -15.34 1.25 11.75
C GLU A 50 -15.78 -0.17 11.42
N GLN A 51 -17.10 -0.42 11.41
CA GLN A 51 -17.69 -1.72 11.07
C GLN A 51 -18.85 -1.58 10.08
N PHE A 52 -19.12 -2.67 9.36
CA PHE A 52 -20.30 -2.78 8.52
C PHE A 52 -20.84 -4.20 8.46
N THR A 53 -22.14 -4.30 8.17
CA THR A 53 -22.83 -5.57 7.93
C THR A 53 -22.62 -6.01 6.48
N PHE A 54 -22.23 -7.26 6.29
CA PHE A 54 -22.20 -7.96 5.01
C PHE A 54 -23.13 -9.20 5.08
N LEU A 55 -23.24 -9.98 4.00
CA LEU A 55 -24.25 -11.03 3.86
C LEU A 55 -24.36 -11.98 5.08
N ASN A 56 -23.24 -12.34 5.73
CA ASN A 56 -23.21 -13.34 6.80
C ASN A 56 -22.70 -12.81 8.15
N GLY A 57 -22.63 -11.49 8.35
CA GLY A 57 -22.18 -10.97 9.64
C GLY A 57 -21.77 -9.51 9.62
N VAL A 58 -20.99 -9.13 10.63
CA VAL A 58 -20.39 -7.80 10.78
C VAL A 58 -18.87 -7.96 10.75
N THR A 59 -18.19 -7.05 10.08
CA THR A 59 -16.73 -7.01 10.02
C THR A 59 -16.21 -5.59 10.19
N SER A 60 -14.95 -5.48 10.60
CA SER A 60 -14.18 -4.24 10.51
C SER A 60 -14.11 -3.76 9.06
N ILE A 61 -14.02 -2.45 8.83
CA ILE A 61 -13.78 -1.88 7.50
C ILE A 61 -12.29 -1.89 7.13
N ILE A 62 -11.41 -1.88 8.14
CA ILE A 62 -9.96 -1.85 7.97
C ILE A 62 -9.34 -3.21 8.33
N HIS A 63 -8.42 -3.68 7.50
CA HIS A 63 -7.74 -4.97 7.66
C HIS A 63 -6.26 -4.86 7.27
N THR A 64 -5.46 -5.80 7.76
CA THR A 64 -4.02 -5.92 7.46
C THR A 64 -3.72 -7.24 6.77
N GLU A 65 -2.55 -7.34 6.14
CA GLU A 65 -2.08 -8.57 5.47
C GLU A 65 -3.13 -9.12 4.48
N TYR A 66 -3.80 -8.22 3.76
CA TYR A 66 -4.89 -8.60 2.87
C TYR A 66 -4.33 -9.12 1.54
N PRO A 67 -4.67 -10.35 1.10
CA PRO A 67 -4.08 -10.94 -0.09
C PRO A 67 -4.35 -10.16 -1.38
N THR A 68 -3.35 -10.02 -2.24
CA THR A 68 -3.52 -9.35 -3.56
C THR A 68 -4.51 -10.13 -4.45
N PRO A 69 -5.33 -9.46 -5.27
CA PRO A 69 -6.29 -10.12 -6.16
C PRO A 69 -5.63 -10.77 -7.40
N PHE A 70 -4.30 -10.69 -7.51
CA PHE A 70 -3.50 -11.23 -8.59
C PHE A 70 -2.27 -11.96 -8.06
N ARG A 71 -1.63 -12.73 -8.94
CA ARG A 71 -0.29 -13.29 -8.72
C ARG A 71 0.78 -12.40 -9.33
N CYS A 72 1.91 -12.31 -8.63
CA CYS A 72 3.07 -11.58 -9.10
C CYS A 72 4.36 -12.32 -8.76
N SER A 73 5.43 -11.98 -9.47
CA SER A 73 6.81 -12.28 -9.06
C SER A 73 7.44 -11.00 -8.52
N MET A 74 8.13 -11.14 -7.38
CA MET A 74 8.97 -10.10 -6.78
C MET A 74 10.47 -10.49 -6.76
N ILE A 75 10.83 -11.53 -7.52
CA ILE A 75 12.21 -12.02 -7.64
C ILE A 75 13.10 -10.91 -8.22
N ASP A 76 14.37 -10.89 -7.80
CA ASP A 76 15.39 -9.93 -8.28
C ASP A 76 15.01 -8.45 -8.13
N ARG A 77 14.16 -8.13 -7.13
CA ARG A 77 13.71 -6.76 -6.82
C ARG A 77 12.91 -6.11 -7.96
N GLN A 78 12.30 -6.91 -8.82
CA GLN A 78 11.40 -6.44 -9.87
C GLN A 78 9.97 -6.87 -9.58
N PHE A 79 8.98 -6.01 -9.87
CA PHE A 79 7.59 -6.40 -9.85
C PHE A 79 7.19 -6.89 -11.24
N LYS A 80 6.68 -8.11 -11.32
CA LYS A 80 6.07 -8.65 -12.53
C LYS A 80 4.68 -9.18 -12.22
N LEU A 81 3.65 -8.56 -12.78
CA LEU A 81 2.31 -9.14 -12.81
C LEU A 81 2.35 -10.40 -13.69
N LEU A 82 1.87 -11.52 -13.15
CA LEU A 82 1.85 -12.79 -13.88
C LEU A 82 0.48 -13.00 -14.52
N ASP A 83 0.43 -13.80 -15.57
CA ASP A 83 -0.83 -14.18 -16.21
C ASP A 83 -1.72 -14.98 -15.24
N VAL A 84 -3.05 -14.87 -15.40
CA VAL A 84 -4.04 -15.59 -14.58
C VAL A 84 -3.83 -17.11 -14.59
N SER A 85 -3.32 -17.64 -15.71
CA SER A 85 -3.00 -19.06 -15.90
C SER A 85 -1.67 -19.49 -15.26
N ASP A 86 -0.82 -18.56 -14.82
CA ASP A 86 0.47 -18.90 -14.22
C ASP A 86 0.28 -19.44 -12.79
N ILE A 87 0.49 -20.75 -12.64
CA ILE A 87 0.38 -21.46 -11.36
C ILE A 87 1.64 -21.36 -10.49
N LYS A 88 2.76 -20.88 -11.04
CA LYS A 88 4.02 -20.74 -10.30
C LYS A 88 4.11 -19.41 -9.54
N GLY A 89 3.25 -18.47 -9.90
CA GLY A 89 3.13 -17.17 -9.23
C GLY A 89 2.62 -17.29 -7.80
N GLN A 90 3.13 -16.42 -6.93
CA GLN A 90 2.62 -16.24 -5.57
C GLN A 90 1.76 -14.99 -5.49
N ARG A 91 0.89 -14.94 -4.49
CA ARG A 91 0.16 -13.72 -4.14
C ARG A 91 0.99 -12.93 -3.15
N GLY A 92 0.97 -11.61 -3.30
CA GLY A 92 1.44 -10.72 -2.25
C GLY A 92 0.34 -10.47 -1.22
N HIS A 93 0.65 -9.60 -0.28
CA HIS A 93 -0.32 -9.01 0.64
C HIS A 93 -0.18 -7.49 0.60
N PHE A 94 -1.27 -6.80 0.91
CA PHE A 94 -1.26 -5.39 1.24
C PHE A 94 -1.06 -5.22 2.74
N ASP A 95 -0.28 -4.21 3.14
CA ASP A 95 -0.03 -3.94 4.56
C ASP A 95 -1.32 -3.52 5.27
N ILE A 96 -2.08 -2.63 4.64
CA ILE A 96 -3.39 -2.17 5.12
C ILE A 96 -4.35 -2.04 3.94
N VAL A 97 -5.60 -2.45 4.13
CA VAL A 97 -6.70 -2.17 3.20
C VAL A 97 -7.89 -1.57 3.92
N ILE A 98 -8.66 -0.77 3.20
CA ILE A 98 -9.98 -0.33 3.62
C ILE A 98 -11.00 -0.84 2.61
N LEU A 99 -11.94 -1.64 3.09
CA LEU A 99 -12.97 -2.25 2.26
C LEU A 99 -13.97 -1.19 1.76
N ASN A 100 -14.31 -1.27 0.48
CA ASN A 100 -15.42 -0.51 -0.07
C ASN A 100 -16.72 -1.10 0.49
N ARG A 101 -17.34 -0.38 1.42
CA ARG A 101 -18.54 -0.87 2.15
C ARG A 101 -19.66 -1.33 1.21
N LYS A 102 -19.87 -0.62 0.10
CA LYS A 102 -20.95 -0.91 -0.86
C LYS A 102 -20.68 -2.21 -1.61
N ALA A 103 -19.45 -2.46 -2.05
CA ALA A 103 -19.07 -3.70 -2.72
C ALA A 103 -19.01 -4.87 -1.73
N ALA A 104 -18.31 -4.68 -0.61
CA ALA A 104 -18.06 -5.71 0.38
C ALA A 104 -19.34 -6.22 1.06
N SER A 105 -20.36 -5.37 1.25
CA SER A 105 -21.63 -5.81 1.84
C SER A 105 -22.40 -6.82 0.98
N GLN A 106 -22.03 -6.94 -0.31
CA GLN A 106 -22.64 -7.87 -1.27
C GLN A 106 -21.82 -9.16 -1.43
N CYS A 107 -20.73 -9.33 -0.68
CA CYS A 107 -19.87 -10.50 -0.75
C CYS A 107 -20.12 -11.47 0.40
N GLU A 108 -19.97 -12.77 0.11
CA GLU A 108 -19.85 -13.82 1.12
C GLU A 108 -18.52 -13.66 1.87
N PHE A 109 -18.46 -14.06 3.14
CA PHE A 109 -17.25 -13.95 3.98
C PHE A 109 -16.01 -14.56 3.32
N GLU A 110 -16.17 -15.77 2.78
CA GLU A 110 -15.08 -16.53 2.15
C GLU A 110 -14.49 -15.82 0.91
N VAL A 111 -15.34 -15.09 0.19
CA VAL A 111 -14.95 -14.29 -0.98
C VAL A 111 -14.28 -12.99 -0.53
N LEU A 112 -14.89 -12.31 0.45
CA LEU A 112 -14.40 -11.03 0.96
C LEU A 112 -13.03 -11.15 1.64
N ARG A 113 -12.78 -12.22 2.40
CA ARG A 113 -11.45 -12.44 3.01
C ARG A 113 -10.36 -12.79 1.98
N SER A 114 -10.76 -13.09 0.74
CA SER A 114 -9.88 -13.32 -0.40
C SER A 114 -8.82 -14.41 -0.19
N GLN A 115 -8.99 -15.33 0.77
CA GLN A 115 -7.98 -16.35 1.08
C GLN A 115 -7.95 -17.47 0.04
N ASP A 116 -9.13 -17.98 -0.37
CA ASP A 116 -9.23 -18.91 -1.49
C ASP A 116 -9.14 -18.14 -2.81
N TYR A 117 -7.94 -18.18 -3.40
CA TYR A 117 -7.66 -17.50 -4.65
C TYR A 117 -8.51 -18.00 -5.83
N LYS A 118 -8.83 -19.30 -5.86
CA LYS A 118 -9.63 -19.87 -6.95
C LYS A 118 -11.06 -19.33 -6.85
N THR A 119 -11.63 -19.35 -5.65
CA THR A 119 -12.96 -18.79 -5.39
C THR A 119 -13.02 -17.30 -5.71
N LEU A 120 -12.00 -16.52 -5.32
CA LEU A 120 -11.94 -15.09 -5.68
C LEU A 120 -11.98 -14.89 -7.20
N CYS A 121 -11.10 -15.58 -7.94
CA CYS A 121 -11.00 -15.46 -9.39
C CYS A 121 -12.31 -15.86 -10.10
N GLU A 122 -12.99 -16.91 -9.66
CA GLU A 122 -14.28 -17.33 -10.22
C GLU A 122 -15.37 -16.26 -10.00
N ASN A 123 -15.39 -15.64 -8.82
CA ASN A 123 -16.35 -14.59 -8.50
C ASN A 123 -16.05 -13.26 -9.20
N LEU A 124 -14.77 -12.91 -9.41
CA LEU A 124 -14.37 -11.76 -10.23
C LEU A 124 -14.77 -11.96 -11.69
N LYS A 125 -14.46 -13.12 -12.28
CA LYS A 125 -14.79 -13.44 -13.68
C LYS A 125 -16.29 -13.48 -13.95
N SER A 126 -17.07 -13.96 -12.99
CA SER A 126 -18.54 -14.03 -13.11
C SER A 126 -19.25 -12.71 -12.77
N GLY A 127 -18.51 -11.67 -12.36
CA GLY A 127 -19.08 -10.37 -11.98
C GLY A 127 -19.92 -10.41 -10.70
N LYS A 128 -19.78 -11.46 -9.88
CA LYS A 128 -20.48 -11.59 -8.59
C LYS A 128 -19.92 -10.66 -7.51
N ILE A 129 -18.67 -10.22 -7.67
CA ILE A 129 -18.04 -9.22 -6.81
C ILE A 129 -18.17 -7.86 -7.48
N PRO A 130 -18.85 -6.89 -6.87
CA PRO A 130 -18.82 -5.51 -7.34
C PRO A 130 -17.39 -4.96 -7.21
N LEU A 131 -16.91 -4.29 -8.26
CA LEU A 131 -15.63 -3.58 -8.25
C LEU A 131 -15.86 -2.06 -8.18
N PRO A 132 -15.02 -1.32 -7.43
CA PRO A 132 -13.87 -1.79 -6.64
C PRO A 132 -14.28 -2.46 -5.32
N VAL A 133 -13.47 -3.41 -4.84
CA VAL A 133 -13.67 -4.09 -3.54
C VAL A 133 -13.07 -3.28 -2.41
N LEU A 134 -12.03 -2.51 -2.68
CA LEU A 134 -11.31 -1.69 -1.72
C LEU A 134 -11.49 -0.21 -2.03
N ASP A 135 -11.74 0.62 -1.03
CA ASP A 135 -11.58 2.07 -1.17
C ASP A 135 -10.10 2.43 -1.23
N TYR A 136 -9.28 1.81 -0.36
CA TYR A 136 -7.85 2.04 -0.26
C TYR A 136 -7.07 0.73 -0.14
N ALA A 137 -5.93 0.66 -0.82
CA ALA A 137 -4.85 -0.27 -0.55
C ALA A 137 -3.58 0.52 -0.21
N ILE A 138 -2.91 0.17 0.89
CA ILE A 138 -1.76 0.91 1.43
C ILE A 138 -0.57 -0.04 1.59
N GLU A 139 0.59 0.43 1.14
CA GLU A 139 1.89 -0.22 1.33
C GLU A 139 2.80 0.65 2.19
N LEU A 140 3.59 0.03 3.04
CA LEU A 140 4.52 0.66 3.96
C LEU A 140 5.93 0.17 3.68
N LYS A 141 6.89 1.10 3.70
CA LYS A 141 8.32 0.78 3.78
C LYS A 141 8.99 1.64 4.84
N LEU A 142 9.86 1.03 5.65
CA LEU A 142 10.67 1.74 6.64
C LEU A 142 12.17 1.53 6.36
N PHE A 143 12.83 2.61 5.97
CA PHE A 143 14.25 2.67 5.72
C PHE A 143 14.99 3.12 6.98
N ARG A 144 15.50 2.13 7.71
CA ARG A 144 16.17 2.35 9.01
C ARG A 144 17.62 2.79 8.92
N ASP A 145 18.27 2.41 7.83
CA ASP A 145 19.66 2.75 7.62
C ASP A 145 20.03 2.61 6.15
N LEU A 146 19.78 3.67 5.39
CA LEU A 146 20.20 3.79 3.99
C LEU A 146 21.73 3.78 3.85
N ALA A 147 22.48 4.13 4.91
CA ALA A 147 23.92 4.34 4.89
C ALA A 147 24.74 3.26 5.62
N HIS A 148 24.11 2.21 6.17
CA HIS A 148 24.80 1.21 6.98
C HIS A 148 25.86 0.48 6.17
N ARG A 149 27.12 0.54 6.62
CA ARG A 149 28.26 -0.07 5.92
C ARG A 149 28.21 -1.60 5.86
N ASN A 150 27.51 -2.23 6.80
CA ASN A 150 27.40 -3.69 6.88
C ASN A 150 26.01 -4.21 6.47
N ARG A 151 25.15 -3.37 5.87
CA ARG A 151 23.89 -3.89 5.31
C ARG A 151 24.18 -4.69 4.06
N THR A 152 23.41 -5.76 3.88
CA THR A 152 23.37 -6.55 2.64
C THR A 152 22.80 -5.74 1.47
N GLU A 153 21.98 -4.73 1.78
CA GLU A 153 21.24 -3.94 0.79
C GLU A 153 21.70 -2.48 0.77
N SER A 154 22.14 -2.03 -0.40
CA SER A 154 22.45 -0.63 -0.69
C SER A 154 21.19 0.24 -0.76
N ALA A 155 21.35 1.56 -0.62
CA ALA A 155 20.28 2.53 -0.84
C ALA A 155 19.57 2.38 -2.20
N LYS A 156 20.31 1.99 -3.26
CA LYS A 156 19.74 1.73 -4.59
C LYS A 156 18.79 0.53 -4.59
N GLN A 157 19.16 -0.53 -3.87
CA GLN A 157 18.32 -1.73 -3.74
C GLN A 157 17.08 -1.44 -2.88
N GLN A 158 17.20 -0.58 -1.87
CA GLN A 158 16.05 -0.11 -1.09
C GLN A 158 15.08 0.72 -1.94
N ALA A 159 15.58 1.52 -2.89
CA ALA A 159 14.72 2.21 -3.87
C ALA A 159 13.95 1.22 -4.76
N GLU A 160 14.58 0.11 -5.15
CA GLU A 160 13.91 -0.95 -5.94
C GLU A 160 12.75 -1.59 -5.16
N TYR A 161 12.89 -1.82 -3.84
CA TYR A 161 11.77 -2.29 -3.00
C TYR A 161 10.62 -1.27 -2.92
N ALA A 162 10.93 0.02 -2.82
CA ALA A 162 9.91 1.07 -2.88
C ALA A 162 9.15 1.04 -4.23
N VAL A 163 9.88 0.87 -5.34
CA VAL A 163 9.28 0.75 -6.67
C VAL A 163 8.41 -0.50 -6.79
N GLN A 164 8.82 -1.63 -6.21
CA GLN A 164 7.98 -2.83 -6.20
C GLN A 164 6.61 -2.59 -5.52
N ALA A 165 6.59 -1.87 -4.39
CA ALA A 165 5.36 -1.51 -3.71
C ALA A 165 4.47 -0.61 -4.60
N ILE A 166 5.07 0.38 -5.27
CA ILE A 166 4.36 1.26 -6.24
C ILE A 166 3.75 0.43 -7.36
N ARG A 167 4.51 -0.48 -7.99
CA ARG A 167 4.02 -1.29 -9.11
C ARG A 167 2.95 -2.30 -8.67
N LYS A 168 3.03 -2.83 -7.45
CA LYS A 168 1.97 -3.67 -6.86
C LYS A 168 0.66 -2.91 -6.69
N LEU A 169 0.71 -1.70 -6.12
CA LEU A 169 -0.49 -0.88 -5.98
C LEU A 169 -1.01 -0.38 -7.34
N GLU A 170 -0.12 -0.09 -8.27
CA GLU A 170 -0.50 0.31 -9.62
C GLU A 170 -1.31 -0.78 -10.33
N ALA A 171 -0.90 -2.04 -10.23
CA ALA A 171 -1.67 -3.17 -10.74
C ALA A 171 -3.05 -3.30 -10.07
N THR A 172 -3.19 -2.82 -8.83
CA THR A 172 -4.42 -2.89 -8.04
C THR A 172 -5.43 -1.81 -8.42
N VAL A 173 -4.95 -0.60 -8.74
CA VAL A 173 -5.78 0.57 -9.08
C VAL A 173 -6.06 0.73 -10.58
N GLN A 174 -5.68 -0.26 -11.38
CA GLN A 174 -5.96 -0.33 -12.82
C GLN A 174 -6.77 -1.59 -13.15
N ALA A 175 -7.51 -1.57 -14.26
CA ALA A 175 -8.01 -2.81 -14.85
C ALA A 175 -6.85 -3.66 -15.40
N ASN A 176 -7.00 -4.98 -15.37
CA ASN A 176 -6.02 -5.92 -15.93
C ASN A 176 -6.70 -7.28 -16.24
N ASP A 177 -5.92 -8.27 -16.63
CA ASP A 177 -6.44 -9.59 -17.02
C ASP A 177 -7.16 -10.36 -15.90
N TYR A 178 -6.96 -9.98 -14.63
CA TYR A 178 -7.67 -10.55 -13.49
C TYR A 178 -9.06 -9.92 -13.28
N TYR A 179 -9.21 -8.63 -13.58
CA TYR A 179 -10.44 -7.89 -13.32
C TYR A 179 -10.62 -6.69 -14.28
N PRO A 180 -11.83 -6.48 -14.81
CA PRO A 180 -12.10 -5.48 -15.85
C PRO A 180 -12.15 -4.04 -15.32
N LYS A 181 -12.09 -3.84 -14.00
CA LYS A 181 -12.13 -2.55 -13.32
C LYS A 181 -11.17 -2.58 -12.12
N PRO A 182 -10.62 -1.44 -11.69
CA PRO A 182 -9.74 -1.37 -10.52
C PRO A 182 -10.28 -2.16 -9.33
N PHE A 183 -9.41 -2.93 -8.67
CA PHE A 183 -9.77 -3.66 -7.46
C PHE A 183 -9.81 -2.74 -6.23
N ALA A 184 -8.94 -1.72 -6.22
CA ALA A 184 -8.97 -0.62 -5.27
C ALA A 184 -9.25 0.71 -5.98
N ASP A 185 -9.99 1.61 -5.32
CA ASP A 185 -10.18 2.97 -5.83
C ASP A 185 -8.92 3.81 -5.71
N HIS A 186 -8.18 3.66 -4.62
CA HIS A 186 -6.94 4.38 -4.35
C HIS A 186 -5.81 3.46 -3.86
N GLY A 187 -4.59 3.81 -4.26
CA GLY A 187 -3.35 3.18 -3.82
C GLY A 187 -2.46 4.22 -3.14
N ILE A 188 -1.90 3.88 -1.98
CA ILE A 188 -0.98 4.77 -1.25
C ILE A 188 0.26 3.98 -0.85
N VAL A 189 1.44 4.45 -1.26
CA VAL A 189 2.72 3.96 -0.72
C VAL A 189 3.23 4.97 0.30
N LEU A 190 3.51 4.54 1.52
CA LEU A 190 4.15 5.36 2.54
C LEU A 190 5.58 4.87 2.76
N LEU A 191 6.52 5.77 2.52
CA LEU A 191 7.95 5.54 2.63
C LEU A 191 8.47 6.34 3.82
N PHE A 192 8.79 5.65 4.90
CA PHE A 192 9.35 6.26 6.10
C PHE A 192 10.87 6.07 6.11
N ASP A 193 11.61 7.12 6.41
CA ASP A 193 13.07 7.11 6.50
C ASP A 193 13.54 7.70 7.82
N ASN A 194 14.02 6.86 8.73
CA ASN A 194 14.69 7.29 9.95
C ASN A 194 16.19 6.99 9.93
N SER A 195 16.78 6.85 8.73
CA SER A 195 18.23 6.65 8.57
C SER A 195 19.06 7.77 9.19
N GLU A 196 18.50 8.97 9.35
CA GLU A 196 19.14 10.08 10.05
C GLU A 196 19.45 9.78 11.53
N LEU A 197 18.78 8.79 12.13
CA LEU A 197 19.08 8.33 13.49
C LEU A 197 20.37 7.49 13.54
N ALA A 198 20.79 6.91 12.41
CA ALA A 198 22.07 6.22 12.33
C ALA A 198 23.20 7.26 12.31
N SER A 199 24.04 7.28 13.34
CA SER A 199 25.17 8.23 13.48
C SER A 199 26.29 7.98 12.44
N THR A 200 26.01 8.17 11.16
CA THR A 200 26.97 7.96 10.07
C THR A 200 27.09 9.21 9.19
N SER A 201 28.32 9.57 8.81
CA SER A 201 28.63 10.76 8.00
C SER A 201 28.13 10.72 6.55
N ASN A 202 27.44 9.65 6.14
CA ASN A 202 27.15 9.35 4.73
C ASN A 202 25.65 9.25 4.40
N ILE A 203 24.76 9.63 5.32
CA ILE A 203 23.30 9.52 5.16
C ILE A 203 22.81 10.29 3.93
N GLU A 204 23.24 11.54 3.78
CA GLU A 204 22.82 12.39 2.65
C GLU A 204 23.21 11.78 1.30
N ILE A 205 24.43 11.24 1.20
CA ILE A 205 24.89 10.54 -0.01
C ILE A 205 24.02 9.30 -0.29
N ALA A 206 23.63 8.56 0.75
CA ALA A 206 22.78 7.39 0.61
C ALA A 206 21.35 7.76 0.20
N GLN A 207 20.76 8.79 0.81
CA GLN A 207 19.46 9.34 0.44
C GLN A 207 19.46 9.83 -1.01
N ASN A 208 20.50 10.54 -1.45
CA ASN A 208 20.64 10.97 -2.84
C ASN A 208 20.69 9.76 -3.80
N LYS A 209 21.48 8.73 -3.47
CA LYS A 209 21.52 7.49 -4.27
C LYS A 209 20.18 6.75 -4.32
N PHE A 210 19.43 6.76 -3.22
CA PHE A 210 18.08 6.21 -3.18
C PHE A 210 17.19 6.99 -4.15
N TRP A 211 17.16 8.32 -4.02
CA TRP A 211 16.28 9.18 -4.81
C TRP A 211 16.62 9.19 -6.30
N ASP A 212 17.90 9.21 -6.65
CA ASP A 212 18.35 9.11 -8.04
C ASP A 212 17.82 7.82 -8.67
N ARG A 213 17.98 6.69 -7.97
CA ARG A 213 17.49 5.39 -8.45
C ARG A 213 15.97 5.32 -8.47
N PHE A 214 15.29 5.87 -7.47
CA PHE A 214 13.84 5.90 -7.40
C PHE A 214 13.25 6.69 -8.57
N LYS A 215 13.78 7.89 -8.86
CA LYS A 215 13.36 8.73 -9.98
C LYS A 215 13.72 8.15 -11.34
N GLU A 216 14.82 7.39 -11.44
CA GLU A 216 15.16 6.63 -12.65
C GLU A 216 14.11 5.55 -12.97
N LEU A 217 13.55 4.90 -11.93
CA LEU A 217 12.65 3.74 -12.07
C LEU A 217 11.15 4.10 -12.10
N VAL A 218 10.79 5.30 -11.63
CA VAL A 218 9.40 5.75 -11.49
C VAL A 218 9.15 6.99 -12.34
N ASP A 219 8.42 6.80 -13.43
CA ASP A 219 7.82 7.90 -14.18
C ASP A 219 6.39 8.15 -13.68
N TRP A 220 6.21 9.16 -12.84
CA TRP A 220 4.92 9.53 -12.26
C TRP A 220 3.88 9.96 -13.30
N ASN A 221 4.30 10.44 -14.47
CA ASN A 221 3.38 10.80 -15.54
C ASN A 221 2.73 9.57 -16.19
N SER A 222 3.39 8.42 -16.09
CA SER A 222 2.89 7.13 -16.58
C SER A 222 1.95 6.40 -15.60
N LEU A 223 1.85 6.88 -14.35
CA LEU A 223 1.12 6.21 -13.28
C LEU A 223 -0.31 6.73 -13.13
N SER A 224 -1.20 5.85 -12.67
CA SER A 224 -2.61 6.13 -12.39
C SER A 224 -2.76 7.31 -11.42
N PRO A 225 -3.74 8.22 -11.62
CA PRO A 225 -3.94 9.37 -10.75
C PRO A 225 -4.56 8.96 -9.40
N ARG A 226 -4.98 7.69 -9.31
CA ARG A 226 -5.43 7.00 -8.10
C ARG A 226 -4.28 6.53 -7.21
N LEU A 227 -3.05 6.58 -7.70
CA LEU A 227 -1.86 6.19 -6.96
C LEU A 227 -1.14 7.41 -6.40
N SER A 228 -0.79 7.34 -5.13
CA SER A 228 0.06 8.32 -4.45
C SER A 228 1.20 7.65 -3.71
N CYS A 229 2.28 8.38 -3.51
CA CYS A 229 3.39 7.98 -2.65
C CYS A 229 3.80 9.15 -1.78
N ILE A 230 3.98 8.88 -0.50
CA ILE A 230 4.38 9.88 0.49
C ILE A 230 5.69 9.41 1.10
N TRP A 231 6.72 10.25 0.98
CA TRP A 231 7.97 10.07 1.70
C TRP A 231 7.97 10.94 2.94
N ALA A 232 8.29 10.35 4.10
CA ALA A 232 8.43 11.03 5.36
C ALA A 232 9.78 10.69 6.01
N SER A 233 10.58 11.72 6.25
CA SER A 233 11.76 11.69 7.12
C SER A 233 11.57 12.67 8.28
N PRO A 234 12.39 12.61 9.35
CA PRO A 234 12.35 13.56 10.46
C PRO A 234 12.32 15.04 10.05
N ARG A 235 12.91 15.37 8.89
CA ARG A 235 13.07 16.76 8.43
C ARG A 235 12.13 17.14 7.28
N LYS A 236 11.56 16.17 6.58
CA LYS A 236 10.89 16.44 5.30
C LYS A 236 9.73 15.49 5.04
N LYS A 237 8.69 16.04 4.42
CA LYS A 237 7.62 15.29 3.76
C LYS A 237 7.65 15.63 2.27
N GLU A 238 7.59 14.62 1.41
CA GLU A 238 7.39 14.79 -0.04
C GLU A 238 6.21 13.93 -0.48
N GLU A 239 5.39 14.46 -1.37
CA GLU A 239 4.24 13.74 -1.93
C GLU A 239 4.36 13.67 -3.45
N PHE A 240 4.05 12.50 -3.98
CA PHE A 240 4.02 12.22 -5.40
C PHE A 240 2.66 11.62 -5.74
N GLN A 241 2.09 12.01 -6.88
CA GLN A 241 0.82 11.49 -7.36
C GLN A 241 0.95 11.18 -8.85
N GLY A 242 0.32 10.08 -9.28
CA GLY A 242 0.23 9.77 -10.70
C GLY A 242 -0.55 10.84 -11.45
N GLN A 243 -0.25 11.00 -12.74
CA GLN A 243 -0.88 12.02 -13.58
C GLN A 243 -1.53 11.45 -14.85
N ARG A 244 -1.53 10.13 -15.03
CA ARG A 244 -2.12 9.51 -16.21
C ARG A 244 -3.64 9.73 -16.22
N THR A 245 -4.20 10.24 -17.30
CA THR A 245 -5.66 10.31 -17.44
C THR A 245 -6.23 8.89 -17.56
N ILE A 246 -7.36 8.63 -16.91
CA ILE A 246 -8.09 7.37 -17.10
C ILE A 246 -8.92 7.56 -18.36
N GLU A 247 -8.51 6.92 -19.46
CA GLU A 247 -9.28 6.82 -20.71
C GLU A 247 -10.52 5.93 -20.57
#